data_AF-A0A920T1N7-F1
#
_entry.id   AF-A0A920T1N7-F1
#
_cell.length_a   1.000
_cell.length_b   1.000
_cell.length_c   1.000
_cell.angle_alpha   90.00
_cell.angle_beta   90.00
_cell.angle_gamma   90.00
#
_symmetry.space_group_name_H-M   'P 1'
#
loop_
_entity.id
_entity.type
_entity.pdbx_description
1 polymer ?
#
loop_
_entity_poly.entity_id
_entity_poly.type
_entity_poly.pdbx_seq_one_letter_code
_entity_poly.pdbx_strand_id
1 'polypeptide(L)'
;MHYDTISAFIKSIRASDPDAALYYLARMIEAGEDAVFIARRLVISAAEDIGLAEPNGLTVAMAAQQAVSFVGMPEGRIPLAEATIYLACAPKSNSAYKAIDKALEMVAHPETNQFQIICVMLRPL
;
A
#
# COMPACT_ATOMS: atom_id res chain seq x y z
N MET A 1 20.67 -2.41 2.06
CA MET A 1 20.04 -3.55 1.36
C MET A 1 18.58 -3.76 1.74
N HIS A 2 18.20 -3.85 3.03
CA HIS A 2 16.79 -3.93 3.46
C HIS A 2 15.91 -2.75 2.95
N TYR A 3 16.31 -1.51 3.23
CA TYR A 3 15.55 -0.31 2.85
C TYR A 3 15.36 -0.14 1.34
N ASP A 4 16.39 -0.50 0.55
CA ASP A 4 16.35 -0.34 -0.90
C ASP A 4 15.36 -1.31 -1.55
N THR A 5 15.31 -2.55 -1.04
CA THR A 5 14.47 -3.62 -1.61
C THR A 5 12.99 -3.38 -1.32
N ILE A 6 12.64 -3.05 -0.07
CA ILE A 6 11.24 -2.73 0.27
C ILE A 6 10.76 -1.45 -0.41
N SER A 7 11.65 -0.47 -0.61
CA SER A 7 11.32 0.74 -1.35
C SER A 7 11.03 0.42 -2.81
N ALA A 8 11.86 -0.41 -3.45
CA ALA A 8 11.66 -0.83 -4.82
C ALA A 8 10.39 -1.68 -4.99
N PHE A 9 10.07 -2.53 -4.03
CA PHE A 9 8.81 -3.28 -3.97
C PHE A 9 7.58 -2.37 -4.04
N ILE A 10 7.49 -1.40 -3.14
CA ILE A 10 6.33 -0.48 -3.07
C ILE A 10 6.28 0.44 -4.30
N LYS A 11 7.43 0.89 -4.79
CA LYS A 11 7.50 1.67 -6.04
C LYS A 11 7.00 0.89 -7.25
N SER A 12 7.26 -0.42 -7.30
CA SER A 12 6.79 -1.27 -8.40
C SER A 12 5.27 -1.43 -8.37
N ILE A 13 4.68 -1.62 -7.18
CA ILE A 13 3.22 -1.63 -7.01
C ILE A 13 2.60 -0.30 -7.47
N ARG A 14 3.17 0.83 -7.02
CA ARG A 14 2.74 2.19 -7.42
C ARG A 14 2.84 2.43 -8.92
N ALA A 15 3.90 1.92 -9.55
CA ALA A 15 4.11 2.00 -11.00
C ALA A 15 3.21 1.05 -11.80
N SER A 16 2.41 0.22 -11.13
CA SER A 16 1.59 -0.83 -11.75
C SER A 16 2.41 -1.86 -12.54
N ASP A 17 3.57 -2.23 -11.99
CA ASP A 17 4.47 -3.26 -12.52
C ASP A 17 4.40 -4.52 -11.63
N PRO A 18 3.50 -5.49 -11.94
CA PRO A 18 3.33 -6.69 -11.13
C PRO A 18 4.55 -7.62 -11.18
N ASP A 19 5.27 -7.66 -12.30
CA ASP A 19 6.44 -8.52 -12.48
C ASP A 19 7.60 -8.04 -11.58
N ALA A 20 7.89 -6.73 -11.62
CA ALA A 20 8.89 -6.14 -10.73
C ALA A 20 8.48 -6.25 -9.25
N ALA A 21 7.19 -6.06 -8.93
CA ALA A 21 6.69 -6.20 -7.57
C ALA A 21 6.90 -7.63 -7.03
N LEU A 22 6.58 -8.66 -7.83
CA LEU A 22 6.84 -10.06 -7.45
C LEU A 22 8.34 -10.36 -7.33
N TYR A 23 9.17 -9.82 -8.22
CA TYR A 23 10.61 -9.96 -8.13
C TYR A 23 11.15 -9.43 -6.80
N TYR A 24 10.74 -8.22 -6.39
CA TYR A 24 11.19 -7.66 -5.11
C TYR A 24 10.58 -8.38 -3.90
N LEU A 25 9.34 -8.89 -4.00
CA LEU A 25 8.75 -9.75 -2.97
C LEU A 25 9.58 -11.02 -2.77
N ALA A 26 9.89 -11.73 -3.85
CA ALA A 26 10.71 -12.94 -3.81
C ALA A 26 12.11 -12.66 -3.24
N ARG A 27 12.73 -11.55 -3.66
CA ARG A 27 14.02 -11.08 -3.10
C ARG A 27 13.98 -10.87 -1.59
N MET A 28 12.89 -10.31 -1.06
CA MET A 28 12.74 -10.10 0.38
C MET A 28 12.54 -11.43 1.11
N ILE A 29 11.70 -12.32 0.58
CA ILE A 29 11.46 -13.65 1.16
C ILE A 29 12.75 -14.47 1.23
N GLU A 30 13.51 -14.53 0.14
CA GLU A 30 14.80 -15.24 0.09
C GLU A 30 15.85 -14.62 1.01
N ALA A 31 15.79 -13.30 1.22
CA ALA A 31 16.67 -12.61 2.17
C ALA A 31 16.29 -12.86 3.65
N GLY A 32 15.20 -13.59 3.92
CA GLY A 32 14.73 -13.88 5.28
C GLY A 32 14.07 -12.68 5.96
N GLU A 33 13.50 -11.76 5.18
CA GLU A 33 12.71 -10.65 5.71
C GLU A 33 11.50 -11.14 6.50
N ASP A 34 11.14 -10.41 7.57
CA ASP A 34 9.94 -10.70 8.35
C ASP A 34 8.70 -10.60 7.44
N ALA A 35 7.98 -11.71 7.26
CA ALA A 35 6.79 -11.76 6.41
C ALA A 35 5.68 -10.80 6.91
N VAL A 36 5.60 -10.58 8.23
CA VAL A 36 4.66 -9.60 8.81
C VAL A 36 5.11 -8.17 8.48
N PHE A 37 6.42 -7.90 8.43
CA PHE A 37 6.96 -6.63 7.94
C PHE A 37 6.57 -6.36 6.48
N ILE A 38 6.72 -7.35 5.59
CA ILE A 38 6.29 -7.24 4.19
C ILE A 38 4.78 -6.96 4.12
N ALA A 39 3.96 -7.72 4.86
CA ALA A 39 2.51 -7.56 4.89
C ALA A 39 2.08 -6.18 5.38
N ARG A 40 2.72 -5.63 6.42
CA ARG A 40 2.46 -4.26 6.92
C ARG A 40 2.68 -3.22 5.83
N ARG A 41 3.75 -3.36 5.04
CA ARG A 41 4.06 -2.44 3.94
C ARG A 41 3.05 -2.56 2.80
N LEU A 42 2.56 -3.77 2.56
CA LEU A 42 1.49 -4.03 1.59
C LEU A 42 0.18 -3.34 1.98
N VAL A 43 -0.22 -3.45 3.25
CA VAL A 43 -1.43 -2.79 3.80
C VAL A 43 -1.34 -1.27 3.67
N ILE A 44 -0.18 -0.68 3.93
CA ILE A 44 0.03 0.76 3.74
C ILE A 44 -0.14 1.14 2.26
N SER A 45 0.51 0.42 1.34
CA SER A 45 0.40 0.71 -0.10
C SER A 45 -1.04 0.56 -0.61
N ALA A 46 -1.81 -0.41 -0.09
CA ALA A 46 -3.23 -0.53 -0.42
C ALA A 46 -4.04 0.73 -0.07
N ALA A 47 -3.75 1.38 1.06
CA ALA A 47 -4.44 2.61 1.45
C ALA A 47 -3.86 3.88 0.78
N GLU A 48 -2.54 3.92 0.58
CA GLU A 48 -1.80 5.09 0.06
C GLU A 48 -1.87 5.20 -1.46
N ASP A 49 -1.62 4.10 -2.17
CA ASP A 49 -1.40 4.08 -3.62
C ASP A 49 -2.65 3.65 -4.40
N ILE A 50 -3.45 2.72 -3.85
CA ILE A 50 -4.69 2.24 -4.46
C ILE A 50 -5.87 3.08 -3.94
N GLY A 51 -6.02 3.15 -2.61
CA GLY A 51 -6.92 4.06 -1.93
C GLY A 51 -8.38 3.93 -2.40
N LEU A 52 -9.01 5.07 -2.66
CA LEU A 52 -10.44 5.14 -3.03
C LEU A 52 -10.73 4.70 -4.47
N ALA A 53 -9.71 4.46 -5.30
CA ALA A 53 -9.93 3.97 -6.66
C ALA A 53 -10.38 2.50 -6.68
N GLU A 54 -9.89 1.68 -5.75
CA GLU A 54 -10.34 0.30 -5.55
C GLU A 54 -10.38 -0.03 -4.05
N PRO A 55 -11.50 0.25 -3.37
CA PRO A 55 -11.60 0.11 -1.92
C PRO A 55 -11.36 -1.31 -1.39
N ASN A 56 -11.59 -2.34 -2.22
CA ASN A 56 -11.36 -3.73 -1.80
C ASN A 56 -9.86 -4.05 -1.62
N GLY A 57 -8.95 -3.24 -2.17
CA GLY A 57 -7.51 -3.45 -2.04
C GLY A 57 -7.03 -3.51 -0.59
N LEU A 58 -7.59 -2.67 0.29
CA LEU A 58 -7.26 -2.71 1.72
C LEU A 58 -7.72 -4.03 2.36
N THR A 59 -8.92 -4.50 2.04
CA THR A 59 -9.45 -5.77 2.54
C THR A 59 -8.58 -6.95 2.10
N VAL A 60 -8.16 -6.97 0.82
CA VAL A 60 -7.25 -8.00 0.28
C VAL A 60 -5.91 -7.99 1.01
N ALA A 61 -5.32 -6.80 1.22
CA ALA A 61 -4.05 -6.68 1.94
C ALA A 61 -4.15 -7.12 3.42
N MET A 62 -5.26 -6.78 4.08
CA MET A 62 -5.54 -7.21 5.45
C MET A 62 -5.72 -8.73 5.54
N ALA A 63 -6.45 -9.32 4.59
CA ALA A 63 -6.61 -10.77 4.51
C ALA A 63 -5.26 -11.47 4.29
N ALA A 64 -4.40 -10.94 3.41
CA ALA A 64 -3.06 -11.46 3.21
C ALA A 64 -2.19 -11.37 4.47
N GLN A 65 -2.25 -10.25 5.20
CA GLN A 65 -1.54 -10.11 6.48
C GLN A 65 -1.99 -11.17 7.50
N GLN A 66 -3.30 -11.38 7.64
CA GLN A 66 -3.87 -12.38 8.53
C GLN A 66 -3.45 -13.79 8.09
N ALA A 67 -3.54 -14.09 6.79
CA ALA A 67 -3.14 -15.38 6.24
C ALA A 67 -1.67 -15.69 6.49
N VAL A 68 -0.76 -14.73 6.29
CA VAL A 68 0.66 -14.89 6.58
C VAL A 68 0.90 -15.15 8.07
N SER A 69 0.25 -14.38 8.95
CA SER A 69 0.40 -14.56 10.39
C SER A 69 -0.18 -15.87 10.90
N PHE A 70 -1.24 -16.38 10.26
CA PHE A 70 -1.88 -17.65 10.63
C PHE A 70 -1.15 -18.87 10.07
N VAL A 71 -0.77 -18.84 8.79
CA VAL A 71 -0.16 -19.97 8.08
C VAL A 71 1.34 -20.07 8.34
N GLY A 72 2.03 -18.93 8.44
CA GLY A 72 3.49 -18.87 8.54
C GLY A 72 4.20 -19.11 7.19
N MET A 73 5.53 -19.01 7.21
CA MET A 73 6.38 -19.26 6.05
C MET A 73 6.82 -20.73 6.00
N PRO A 74 6.97 -21.34 4.80
CA PRO A 74 7.04 -20.69 3.49
C PRO A 74 5.70 -20.47 2.79
N GLU A 75 4.59 -21.10 3.19
CA GLU A 75 3.29 -21.04 2.50
C GLU A 75 2.67 -19.63 2.47
N GLY A 76 2.96 -18.79 3.47
CA GLY A 76 2.56 -17.38 3.52
C GLY A 76 3.03 -16.53 2.34
N ARG A 77 4.02 -16.99 1.55
CA ARG A 77 4.41 -16.33 0.29
C ARG A 77 3.27 -16.26 -0.73
N ILE A 78 2.34 -17.22 -0.69
CA ILE A 78 1.24 -17.35 -1.66
C ILE A 78 0.22 -16.21 -1.48
N PRO A 79 -0.39 -15.99 -0.29
CA PRO A 79 -1.29 -14.86 -0.09
C PRO A 79 -0.59 -13.50 -0.23
N LEU A 80 0.70 -13.40 0.08
CA LEU A 80 1.49 -12.20 -0.20
C LEU A 80 1.59 -11.91 -1.70
N ALA A 81 1.88 -12.94 -2.50
CA ALA A 81 1.97 -12.81 -3.95
C ALA A 81 0.61 -12.44 -4.56
N GLU A 82 -0.47 -13.09 -4.12
CA GLU A 82 -1.84 -12.78 -4.55
C GLU A 82 -2.18 -11.30 -4.32
N ALA A 83 -2.01 -10.81 -3.09
CA ALA A 83 -2.31 -9.43 -2.75
C ALA A 83 -1.36 -8.44 -3.45
N THR A 84 -0.09 -8.80 -3.67
CA THR A 84 0.87 -7.99 -4.43
C THR A 84 0.40 -7.77 -5.86
N ILE A 85 0.04 -8.85 -6.57
CA ILE A 85 -0.43 -8.78 -7.96
C ILE A 85 -1.74 -7.99 -8.03
N TYR A 86 -2.67 -8.25 -7.12
CA TYR A 86 -3.93 -7.53 -7.04
C TYR A 86 -3.71 -6.02 -6.95
N LEU A 87 -2.88 -5.57 -6.00
CA LEU A 87 -2.60 -4.15 -5.79
C LEU A 87 -1.81 -3.52 -6.95
N ALA A 88 -0.87 -4.26 -7.55
CA ALA A 88 -0.14 -3.78 -8.71
C ALA A 88 -1.07 -3.54 -9.90
N CYS A 89 -2.08 -4.38 -10.11
CA CYS A 89 -3.05 -4.25 -11.21
C CYS A 89 -4.23 -3.30 -10.91
N ALA A 90 -4.51 -2.99 -9.65
CA ALA A 90 -5.63 -2.14 -9.25
C ALA A 90 -5.48 -0.69 -9.74
N PRO A 91 -6.58 0.04 -10.01
CA PRO A 91 -6.51 1.48 -10.28
C PRO A 91 -5.94 2.23 -9.08
N LYS A 92 -5.19 3.31 -9.34
CA LYS A 92 -4.42 4.03 -8.32
C LYS A 92 -5.09 5.34 -7.93
N SER A 93 -5.11 5.64 -6.63
CA SER A 93 -5.53 6.93 -6.10
C SER A 93 -4.92 7.19 -4.72
N ASN A 94 -4.22 8.32 -4.60
CA ASN A 94 -3.69 8.82 -3.34
C ASN A 94 -4.54 9.96 -2.74
N SER A 95 -5.80 10.09 -3.18
CA SER A 95 -6.67 11.19 -2.76
C SER A 95 -6.94 11.20 -1.25
N ALA A 96 -7.21 10.03 -0.66
CA ALA A 96 -7.43 9.89 0.78
C ALA A 96 -6.17 10.22 1.58
N TYR A 97 -5.01 9.72 1.14
CA TYR A 97 -3.71 10.00 1.75
C TYR A 97 -3.40 11.51 1.74
N LYS A 98 -3.52 12.18 0.59
CA LYS A 98 -3.32 13.64 0.52
C LYS A 98 -4.36 14.44 1.33
N ALA A 99 -5.59 13.94 1.41
CA ALA A 99 -6.64 14.61 2.17
C ALA A 99 -6.35 14.63 3.68
N ILE A 100 -5.86 13.51 4.24
CA ILE A 100 -5.49 13.49 5.66
C ILE A 100 -4.25 14.34 5.94
N ASP A 101 -3.24 14.32 5.07
CA ASP A 101 -2.04 15.15 5.21
C ASP A 101 -2.41 16.65 5.24
N LYS A 102 -3.27 17.09 4.32
CA LYS A 102 -3.77 18.47 4.30
C LYS A 102 -4.57 18.82 5.56
N ALA A 103 -5.39 17.90 6.05
CA ALA A 103 -6.15 18.12 7.29
C ALA A 103 -5.23 18.29 8.50
N LEU A 104 -4.17 17.48 8.59
CA LEU A 104 -3.17 17.58 9.65
C LEU A 104 -2.38 18.90 9.58
N GLU A 105 -2.00 19.33 8.37
CA GLU A 105 -1.35 20.63 8.16
C GLU A 105 -2.23 21.79 8.65
N MET A 106 -3.53 21.75 8.35
CA MET A 106 -4.46 22.78 8.81
C MET A 106 -4.64 22.81 10.34
N VAL A 107 -4.63 21.64 11.00
CA VAL A 107 -4.67 21.57 12.47
C VAL A 107 -3.39 22.14 13.08
N ALA A 108 -2.24 21.94 12.43
CA ALA A 108 -0.96 22.50 12.85
C ALA A 108 -0.87 24.03 12.62
N HIS A 109 -1.59 24.55 11.62
CA HIS A 109 -1.59 25.97 11.22
C HIS A 109 -3.03 26.56 11.21
N PRO A 110 -3.61 26.82 12.39
CA PRO A 110 -5.02 27.20 12.52
C PRO A 110 -5.37 28.59 11.98
N GLU A 111 -4.38 29.45 11.68
CA GLU A 111 -4.58 30.74 11.01
C GLU A 111 -5.09 30.61 9.56
N THR A 112 -4.98 29.43 8.95
CA THR A 112 -5.43 29.15 7.58
C THR A 112 -6.90 28.72 7.55
N ASN A 113 -7.82 29.69 7.36
CA ASN A 113 -9.27 29.50 7.44
C ASN A 113 -9.92 28.78 6.22
N GLN A 114 -9.38 27.62 5.79
CA GLN A 114 -9.79 26.93 4.56
C GLN A 114 -10.45 25.56 4.80
N PHE A 115 -11.63 25.50 5.41
CA PHE A 115 -12.36 24.25 5.73
C PHE A 115 -12.86 23.40 4.52
N GLN A 116 -12.43 23.66 3.29
CA GLN A 116 -12.75 22.85 2.10
C GLN A 116 -11.66 21.81 1.80
N ILE A 117 -11.59 20.76 2.62
CA ILE A 117 -10.62 19.66 2.43
C ILE A 117 -11.15 18.62 1.44
N ILE A 118 -12.43 18.23 1.55
CA ILE A 118 -13.01 17.09 0.82
C ILE A 118 -13.59 17.50 -0.56
N CYS A 119 -14.19 18.68 -0.67
CA CYS A 119 -14.95 19.11 -1.86
C CYS A 119 -14.12 19.49 -3.12
N VAL A 120 -12.80 19.57 -3.01
CA VAL A 120 -11.91 19.95 -4.13
C VAL A 120 -11.11 18.75 -4.66
N MET A 121 -10.78 17.77 -3.82
CA MET A 121 -9.86 16.68 -4.14
C MET A 121 -10.54 15.41 -4.71
N LEU A 122 -11.87 15.28 -4.55
CA LEU A 122 -12.67 14.14 -5.02
C LEU A 122 -13.51 14.45 -6.26
N ARG A 123 -13.34 15.62 -6.89
CA ARG A 123 -14.01 15.87 -8.17
C ARG A 123 -13.31 15.03 -9.25
N PRO A 124 -14.05 14.25 -10.05
CA PRO A 124 -13.48 13.73 -11.28
C PRO A 124 -13.10 14.91 -12.17
N LEU A 125 -11.94 14.81 -12.83
CA LEU A 125 -11.57 15.72 -13.92
C LEU A 125 -12.62 15.67 -15.04
#